data_AF-A0A958XLP0-F1
#
_entry.id   AF-A0A958XLP0-F1
#
_cell.length_a   1.000
_cell.length_b   1.000
_cell.length_c   1.000
_cell.angle_alpha   90.00
_cell.angle_beta   90.00
_cell.angle_gamma   90.00
#
_symmetry.space_group_name_H-M   'P 1'
#
loop_
_entity.id
_entity.type
_entity.pdbx_description
1 polymer ?
#
loop_
_entity_poly.entity_id
_entity_poly.type
_entity_poly.pdbx_seq_one_letter_code
_entity_poly.pdbx_strand_id
1 'polypeptide(L)'
;MIVLSVVKPTKFKPVKWDGESLEALKPGQSFLRFAGDHPDNAETGTIELKVELVQGDFDGITDILFVGSNQSAAKLLGHKKGLLSGYTIEIAFDVVFGHGLRYTTEDLFEKGVGIIGLSQKDKNALKTLEGQNNLLRLLLELILPSKQEEMLRLATPSFLLIPNDGHNENQSHFVGMPKGPLHTSVPKTAGNAALLHLATLHLSGFERLPELAHLKALLSFYIKATDTENGWPETPDTYRVLNYEKGATLVANDAGNYESASNFNCIPFLDLPRYDHSVLQLLNLSDDEQEQYDALESTYKNVVLQDVELPEERNKFLGYPDNVQGCVAYEAERIKNNREYSDGIYIDAADWRLILQISPYCKWFSFFDGFGDGTIYFMIRKKDLAVGNFDAVQVVVQNT
;
A
#
# COMPACT_ATOMS: atom_id res chain seq x y z
N MET A 1 16.43 14.44 -3.68
CA MET A 1 16.50 12.99 -3.39
C MET A 1 17.82 12.51 -3.94
N ILE A 2 18.55 11.71 -3.17
CA ILE A 2 19.83 11.13 -3.59
C ILE A 2 19.69 9.63 -3.74
N VAL A 3 20.33 9.10 -4.78
CA VAL A 3 20.46 7.68 -5.05
C VAL A 3 21.94 7.36 -5.24
N LEU A 4 22.44 6.42 -4.45
CA LEU A 4 23.83 6.00 -4.48
C LEU A 4 23.90 4.48 -4.67
N SER A 5 24.93 4.01 -5.36
CA SER A 5 25.29 2.59 -5.40
C SER A 5 26.48 2.36 -4.48
N VAL A 6 26.38 1.36 -3.59
CA VAL A 6 27.49 0.96 -2.74
C VAL A 6 28.55 0.26 -3.59
N VAL A 7 29.78 0.77 -3.52
CA VAL A 7 30.95 0.13 -4.16
C VAL A 7 31.60 -0.83 -3.18
N LYS A 8 31.88 -0.36 -1.96
CA LYS A 8 32.41 -1.16 -0.84
C LYS A 8 32.45 -0.39 0.47
N PRO A 9 32.42 -1.06 1.62
CA PRO A 9 32.87 -0.49 2.88
C PRO A 9 34.38 -0.21 2.83
N THR A 10 34.81 0.89 3.46
CA THR A 10 36.22 1.28 3.54
C THR A 10 36.76 1.32 4.96
N LYS A 11 35.91 1.62 5.95
CA LYS A 11 36.34 1.69 7.35
C LYS A 11 35.16 1.46 8.29
N PHE A 12 35.36 0.65 9.32
CA PHE A 12 34.41 0.45 10.41
C PHE A 12 34.95 1.15 11.66
N LYS A 13 34.07 1.85 12.39
CA LYS A 13 34.38 2.52 13.65
C LYS A 13 33.43 1.98 14.74
N PRO A 14 33.63 0.72 15.19
CA PRO A 14 32.74 0.11 16.16
C PRO A 14 32.88 0.77 17.54
N VAL A 15 31.76 0.84 18.24
CA VAL A 15 31.64 1.24 19.64
C VAL A 15 30.97 0.07 20.35
N LYS A 16 31.63 -0.48 21.37
CA LYS A 16 31.08 -1.58 22.16
C LYS A 16 29.76 -1.15 22.78
N TRP A 17 28.73 -1.97 22.63
CA TRP A 17 27.47 -1.78 23.35
C TRP A 17 27.66 -2.18 24.80
N ASP A 18 27.29 -1.29 25.70
CA ASP A 18 27.43 -1.43 27.16
C ASP A 18 26.11 -1.77 27.85
N GLY A 19 25.03 -1.98 27.09
CA GLY A 19 23.75 -2.42 27.62
C GLY A 19 23.82 -3.84 28.18
N GLU A 20 23.19 -4.04 29.35
CA GLU A 20 23.14 -5.35 30.02
C GLU A 20 22.04 -6.26 29.46
N SER A 21 21.04 -5.70 28.77
CA SER A 21 19.89 -6.42 28.17
C SER A 21 19.25 -5.63 27.02
N LEU A 22 18.35 -6.26 26.28
CA LEU A 22 17.58 -5.60 25.20
C LEU A 22 16.71 -4.43 25.69
N GLU A 23 16.37 -4.40 26.98
CA GLU A 23 15.63 -3.29 27.60
C GLU A 23 16.48 -2.01 27.69
N ALA A 24 17.81 -2.12 27.55
CA ALA A 24 18.73 -0.98 27.54
C ALA A 24 18.84 -0.28 26.17
N LEU A 25 18.11 -0.74 25.14
CA LEU A 25 18.06 -0.04 23.86
C LEU A 25 17.42 1.34 24.03
N LYS A 26 18.03 2.35 23.43
CA LYS A 26 17.46 3.71 23.43
C LYS A 26 16.26 3.75 22.48
N PRO A 27 15.31 4.68 22.68
CA PRO A 27 14.23 4.90 21.72
C PRO A 27 14.77 5.08 20.30
N GLY A 28 14.25 4.29 19.36
CA GLY A 28 14.68 4.28 17.96
C GLY A 28 15.84 3.34 17.65
N GLN A 29 16.48 2.71 18.64
CA GLN A 29 17.47 1.65 18.39
C GLN A 29 16.79 0.29 18.27
N SER A 30 17.25 -0.51 17.32
CA SER A 30 16.92 -1.95 17.25
C SER A 30 18.15 -2.80 17.55
N PHE A 31 17.93 -4.06 17.92
CA PHE A 31 18.99 -5.06 18.07
C PHE A 31 18.88 -6.08 16.95
N LEU A 32 19.99 -6.32 16.24
CA LEU A 32 20.04 -7.24 15.13
C LEU A 32 21.08 -8.33 15.41
N ARG A 33 20.64 -9.59 15.34
CA ARG A 33 21.47 -10.78 15.50
C ARG A 33 21.25 -11.70 14.31
N PHE A 34 22.30 -11.97 13.55
CA PHE A 34 22.27 -12.98 12.49
C PHE A 34 22.60 -14.36 13.04
N ALA A 35 22.15 -15.41 12.34
CA ALA A 35 22.54 -16.78 12.69
C ALA A 35 24.01 -17.01 12.31
N GLY A 36 24.85 -17.42 13.26
CA GLY A 36 26.24 -17.78 13.01
C GLY A 36 27.11 -17.84 14.27
N ASP A 37 28.25 -18.51 14.16
CA ASP A 37 29.26 -18.63 15.22
C ASP A 37 30.29 -17.50 15.10
N HIS A 38 29.87 -16.29 15.49
CA HIS A 38 30.76 -15.13 15.60
C HIS A 38 30.89 -14.69 17.07
N PRO A 39 32.01 -14.06 17.46
CA PRO A 39 32.15 -13.50 18.81
C PRO A 39 30.94 -12.61 19.14
N ASP A 40 30.22 -12.93 20.21
CA ASP A 40 29.02 -12.20 20.67
C ASP A 40 29.44 -10.92 21.40
N ASN A 41 29.98 -9.98 20.62
CA ASN A 41 30.32 -8.65 21.09
C ASN A 41 29.39 -7.66 20.39
N ALA A 42 28.28 -7.36 21.05
CA ALA A 42 27.34 -6.37 20.58
C ALA A 42 28.05 -5.02 20.36
N GLU A 43 27.90 -4.47 19.17
CA GLU A 43 28.54 -3.21 18.76
C GLU A 43 27.53 -2.29 18.07
N THR A 44 27.74 -1.00 18.21
CA THR A 44 27.17 0.04 17.35
C THR A 44 28.31 0.82 16.70
N GLY A 45 28.04 1.93 16.03
CA GLY A 45 29.08 2.84 15.54
C GLY A 45 28.84 3.35 14.13
N THR A 46 29.93 3.71 13.45
CA THR A 46 29.87 4.30 12.10
C THR A 46 30.64 3.48 11.07
N ILE A 47 30.22 3.61 9.82
CA ILE A 47 30.90 3.00 8.67
C ILE A 47 31.21 4.09 7.65
N GLU A 48 32.40 4.05 7.07
CA GLU A 48 32.71 4.81 5.85
C GLU A 48 32.50 3.89 4.65
N LEU A 49 31.67 4.33 3.71
CA LEU A 49 31.38 3.62 2.47
C LEU A 49 31.93 4.40 1.28
N LYS A 50 32.53 3.70 0.32
CA LYS A 50 32.73 4.23 -1.02
C LYS A 50 31.47 3.97 -1.84
N VAL A 51 30.94 5.01 -2.46
CA VAL A 51 29.70 4.98 -3.22
C VAL A 51 29.85 5.68 -4.56
N GLU A 52 28.98 5.35 -5.51
CA GLU A 52 28.82 6.06 -6.78
C GLU A 52 27.49 6.81 -6.77
N LEU A 53 27.51 8.06 -7.24
CA LEU A 53 26.29 8.85 -7.38
C LEU A 53 25.55 8.39 -8.63
N VAL A 54 24.37 7.80 -8.42
CA VAL A 54 23.46 7.44 -9.52
C VAL A 54 22.65 8.67 -9.90
N GLN A 55 22.05 9.34 -8.91
CA GLN A 55 21.26 10.55 -9.13
C GLN A 55 21.18 11.43 -7.88
N GLY A 56 21.00 12.74 -8.08
CA GLY A 56 20.66 13.69 -7.03
C GLY A 56 21.85 14.39 -6.39
N ASP A 57 21.63 14.91 -5.19
CA ASP A 57 22.64 15.61 -4.40
C ASP A 57 22.40 15.38 -2.90
N PHE A 58 23.41 15.70 -2.08
CA PHE A 58 23.39 15.49 -0.64
C PHE A 58 22.66 16.61 0.14
N ASP A 59 22.06 17.60 -0.55
CA ASP A 59 21.52 18.78 0.13
C ASP A 59 20.32 18.41 1.02
N GLY A 60 20.41 18.76 2.31
CA GLY A 60 19.39 18.47 3.31
C GLY A 60 19.15 16.98 3.57
N ILE A 61 20.06 16.08 3.19
CA ILE A 61 19.95 14.64 3.45
C ILE A 61 20.61 14.31 4.79
N THR A 62 19.82 13.82 5.75
CA THR A 62 20.31 13.30 7.04
C THR A 62 19.98 11.84 7.25
N ASP A 63 18.84 11.39 6.73
CA ASP A 63 18.38 10.02 6.84
C ASP A 63 18.58 9.32 5.50
N ILE A 64 19.08 8.08 5.56
CA ILE A 64 19.24 7.23 4.40
C ILE A 64 18.64 5.84 4.67
N LEU A 65 18.15 5.23 3.61
CA LEU A 65 17.65 3.86 3.60
C LEU A 65 18.53 3.02 2.68
N PHE A 66 18.99 1.88 3.17
CA PHE A 66 19.62 0.85 2.37
C PHE A 66 18.57 0.03 1.64
N VAL A 67 18.80 -0.18 0.35
CA VAL A 67 17.91 -0.84 -0.60
C VAL A 67 18.59 -2.13 -1.06
N GLY A 68 18.03 -3.26 -0.65
CA GLY A 68 18.55 -4.61 -0.90
C GLY A 68 17.71 -5.67 -0.19
N SER A 69 18.25 -6.88 -0.04
CA SER A 69 17.58 -8.01 0.63
C SER A 69 17.22 -7.72 2.10
N ASN A 70 18.00 -6.87 2.77
CA ASN A 70 17.73 -6.40 4.12
C ASN A 70 17.72 -4.86 4.15
N GLN A 71 16.53 -4.28 4.32
CA GLN A 71 16.39 -2.83 4.49
C GLN A 71 16.91 -2.41 5.87
N SER A 72 17.68 -1.33 5.90
CA SER A 72 18.17 -0.75 7.16
C SER A 72 18.21 0.76 7.05
N ALA A 73 17.69 1.43 8.07
CA ALA A 73 17.78 2.88 8.19
C ALA A 73 19.12 3.27 8.83
N ALA A 74 19.72 4.34 8.32
CA ALA A 74 20.94 4.92 8.87
C ALA A 74 20.91 6.44 8.76
N LYS A 75 21.78 7.10 9.53
CA LYS A 75 22.01 8.54 9.48
C LYS A 75 23.26 8.83 8.68
N LEU A 76 23.16 9.71 7.70
CA LEU A 76 24.28 10.28 7.00
C LEU A 76 24.96 11.34 7.89
N LEU A 77 26.20 11.07 8.27
CA LEU A 77 26.99 11.98 9.12
C LEU A 77 27.86 12.95 8.30
N GLY A 78 28.24 12.55 7.09
CA GLY A 78 29.04 13.39 6.21
C GLY A 78 29.37 12.72 4.89
N HIS A 79 29.85 13.52 3.93
CA HIS A 79 30.26 13.05 2.62
C HIS A 79 31.47 13.82 2.08
N LYS A 80 32.27 13.16 1.25
CA LYS A 80 33.44 13.76 0.57
C LYS A 80 33.50 13.29 -0.87
N LYS A 81 33.63 14.25 -1.80
CA LYS A 81 33.78 13.95 -3.23
C LYS A 81 35.16 13.35 -3.52
N GLY A 82 35.20 12.26 -4.27
CA GLY A 82 36.41 11.61 -4.77
C GLY A 82 36.85 12.11 -6.14
N LEU A 83 37.98 11.56 -6.63
CA LEU A 83 38.64 11.99 -7.87
C LEU A 83 37.97 11.52 -9.18
N LEU A 84 37.06 10.55 -9.14
CA LEU A 84 36.45 9.91 -10.32
C LEU A 84 34.95 9.66 -10.09
N SER A 85 34.16 10.72 -9.96
CA SER A 85 32.68 10.73 -9.75
C SER A 85 32.11 9.98 -8.53
N GLY A 86 32.92 9.20 -7.81
CA GLY A 86 32.53 8.54 -6.57
C GLY A 86 32.63 9.45 -5.35
N TYR A 87 31.93 9.07 -4.29
CA TYR A 87 31.93 9.72 -2.99
C TYR A 87 32.40 8.74 -1.91
N THR A 88 32.92 9.29 -0.82
CA THR A 88 33.01 8.59 0.46
C THR A 88 31.97 9.20 1.38
N ILE A 89 31.09 8.37 1.93
CA ILE A 89 30.08 8.78 2.92
C ILE A 89 30.39 8.15 4.26
N GLU A 90 30.11 8.85 5.35
CA GLU A 90 30.12 8.31 6.70
C GLU A 90 28.69 8.20 7.22
N ILE A 91 28.33 7.04 7.75
CA ILE A 91 26.97 6.71 8.19
C ILE A 91 26.97 6.13 9.59
N ALA A 92 25.90 6.35 10.35
CA ALA A 92 25.64 5.71 11.63
C ALA A 92 24.34 4.91 11.56
N PHE A 93 24.34 3.68 12.08
CA PHE A 93 23.13 2.87 12.16
C PHE A 93 22.41 3.15 13.47
N ASP A 94 21.07 3.21 13.41
CA ASP A 94 20.23 3.15 14.60
C ASP A 94 20.00 1.68 15.02
N VAL A 95 21.07 0.86 14.95
CA VAL A 95 21.06 -0.59 15.21
C VAL A 95 22.26 -0.96 16.09
N VAL A 96 22.02 -1.85 17.06
CA VAL A 96 23.05 -2.58 17.81
C VAL A 96 23.19 -3.96 17.17
N PHE A 97 24.40 -4.29 16.73
CA PHE A 97 24.73 -5.52 16.01
C PHE A 97 25.32 -6.54 16.99
N GLY A 98 24.57 -7.61 17.29
CA GLY A 98 24.96 -8.62 18.29
C GLY A 98 26.26 -9.36 17.96
N HIS A 99 26.51 -9.64 16.68
CA HIS A 99 27.72 -10.31 16.22
C HIS A 99 28.84 -9.36 15.80
N GLY A 100 28.78 -8.10 16.22
CA GLY A 100 29.72 -7.06 15.85
C GLY A 100 29.33 -6.34 14.56
N LEU A 101 29.63 -5.03 14.51
CA LEU A 101 29.24 -4.14 13.42
C LEU A 101 29.80 -4.65 12.09
N ARG A 102 31.11 -4.94 12.05
CA ARG A 102 31.81 -5.35 10.83
C ARG A 102 31.25 -6.65 10.25
N TYR A 103 31.14 -7.71 11.05
CA TYR A 103 30.70 -9.02 10.57
C TYR A 103 29.28 -8.94 10.04
N THR A 104 28.39 -8.29 10.79
CA THR A 104 27.00 -8.15 10.41
C THR A 104 26.82 -7.34 9.12
N THR A 105 27.66 -6.32 8.92
CA THR A 105 27.49 -5.39 7.80
C THR A 105 28.28 -5.76 6.56
N GLU A 106 29.30 -6.61 6.65
CA GLU A 106 29.94 -7.20 5.47
C GLU A 106 28.94 -8.04 4.65
N ASP A 107 27.99 -8.72 5.31
CA ASP A 107 26.90 -9.45 4.66
C ASP A 107 25.76 -8.54 4.16
N LEU A 108 25.57 -7.37 4.78
CA LEU A 108 24.55 -6.39 4.38
C LEU A 108 24.99 -5.50 3.19
N PHE A 109 26.30 -5.39 2.94
CA PHE A 109 26.87 -4.48 1.94
C PHE A 109 27.59 -5.22 0.82
N GLU A 110 26.83 -6.06 0.12
CA GLU A 110 27.27 -6.57 -1.18
C GLU A 110 27.40 -5.41 -2.19
N LYS A 111 28.29 -5.59 -3.17
CA LYS A 111 28.47 -4.61 -4.23
C LYS A 111 27.17 -4.47 -5.03
N GLY A 112 26.65 -3.25 -5.14
CA GLY A 112 25.41 -2.98 -5.88
C GLY A 112 24.20 -2.69 -5.01
N VAL A 113 24.31 -2.80 -3.67
CA VAL A 113 23.27 -2.33 -2.75
C VAL A 113 23.01 -0.83 -2.97
N GLY A 114 21.74 -0.45 -3.11
CA GLY A 114 21.32 0.92 -3.30
C GLY A 114 21.22 1.68 -1.97
N ILE A 115 21.45 2.99 -1.98
CA ILE A 115 21.15 3.88 -0.86
C ILE A 115 20.25 4.98 -1.38
N ILE A 116 19.15 5.24 -0.67
CA ILE A 116 18.27 6.39 -0.94
C ILE A 116 18.31 7.33 0.25
N GLY A 117 18.51 8.61 -0.02
CA GLY A 117 18.33 9.67 0.97
C GLY A 117 17.26 10.66 0.52
N LEU A 118 16.39 11.04 1.46
CA LEU A 118 15.30 11.97 1.22
C LEU A 118 15.46 13.24 2.04
N SER A 119 15.51 14.37 1.36
CA SER A 119 15.40 15.69 2.01
C SER A 119 13.96 15.93 2.45
N GLN A 120 13.72 16.92 3.31
CA GLN A 120 12.36 17.31 3.67
C GLN A 120 11.50 17.69 2.44
N LYS A 121 12.14 18.28 1.41
CA LYS A 121 11.47 18.60 0.14
C LYS A 121 11.03 17.33 -0.57
N ASP A 122 11.86 16.29 -0.59
CA ASP A 122 11.51 15.00 -1.20
C ASP A 122 10.41 14.31 -0.43
N LYS A 123 10.49 14.26 0.91
CA LYS A 123 9.42 13.71 1.76
C LYS A 123 8.08 14.39 1.48
N ASN A 124 8.07 15.71 1.25
CA ASN A 124 6.86 16.43 0.85
C ASN A 124 6.42 16.11 -0.58
N ALA A 125 7.34 15.90 -1.52
CA ALA A 125 7.01 15.51 -2.89
C ALA A 125 6.39 14.10 -2.95
N LEU A 126 6.80 13.17 -2.07
CA LEU A 126 6.23 11.83 -1.97
C LEU A 126 4.76 11.81 -1.51
N LYS A 127 4.20 12.96 -1.08
CA LYS A 127 2.75 13.09 -0.80
C LYS A 127 1.91 13.21 -2.07
N THR A 128 2.52 13.26 -3.25
CA THR A 128 1.82 13.31 -4.55
C THR A 128 2.14 12.08 -5.40
N LEU A 129 1.22 11.70 -6.30
CA LEU A 129 1.42 10.58 -7.22
C LEU A 129 2.64 10.79 -8.13
N GLU A 130 2.91 12.03 -8.54
CA GLU A 130 4.08 12.37 -9.37
C GLU A 130 5.40 12.11 -8.62
N GLY A 131 5.50 12.56 -7.36
CA GLY A 131 6.69 12.33 -6.54
C GLY A 131 6.91 10.85 -6.28
N GLN A 132 5.83 10.11 -6.01
CA GLN A 132 5.87 8.65 -5.84
C GLN A 132 6.30 7.92 -7.11
N ASN A 133 5.79 8.31 -8.29
CA ASN A 133 6.22 7.77 -9.58
C ASN A 133 7.70 8.05 -9.86
N ASN A 134 8.21 9.22 -9.48
CA ASN A 134 9.64 9.54 -9.62
C ASN A 134 10.50 8.64 -8.73
N LEU A 135 10.09 8.38 -7.48
CA LEU A 135 10.77 7.41 -6.62
C LEU A 135 10.73 5.99 -7.21
N LEU A 136 9.57 5.55 -7.70
CA LEU A 136 9.43 4.23 -8.30
C LEU A 136 10.37 4.03 -9.49
N ARG A 137 10.52 5.04 -10.36
CA ARG A 137 11.47 5.00 -11.49
C ARG A 137 12.90 4.77 -11.04
N LEU A 138 13.33 5.49 -10.00
CA LEU A 138 14.67 5.38 -9.45
C LEU A 138 14.92 4.02 -8.81
N LEU A 139 13.94 3.52 -8.05
CA LEU A 139 14.02 2.21 -7.44
C LEU A 139 14.09 1.10 -8.49
N LEU A 140 13.31 1.21 -9.56
CA LEU A 140 13.35 0.25 -10.68
C LEU A 140 14.71 0.22 -11.37
N GLU A 141 15.34 1.38 -11.59
CA GLU A 141 16.69 1.45 -12.18
C GLU A 141 17.75 0.74 -11.33
N LEU A 142 17.56 0.72 -10.00
CA LEU A 142 18.46 0.06 -9.07
C LEU A 142 18.17 -1.43 -8.88
N ILE A 143 16.90 -1.80 -8.70
CA ILE A 143 16.51 -3.12 -8.19
C ILE A 143 16.10 -4.05 -9.32
N LEU A 144 15.28 -3.57 -10.27
CA LEU A 144 14.68 -4.39 -11.33
C LEU A 144 14.72 -3.64 -12.68
N PRO A 145 15.92 -3.33 -13.20
CA PRO A 145 16.06 -2.52 -14.40
C PRO A 145 15.53 -3.21 -15.66
N SER A 146 15.50 -4.54 -15.70
CA SER A 146 15.02 -5.33 -16.85
C SER A 146 13.52 -5.21 -17.11
N LYS A 147 12.73 -4.82 -16.10
CA LYS A 147 11.25 -4.72 -16.18
C LYS A 147 10.72 -3.31 -15.91
N GLN A 148 11.57 -2.30 -16.02
CA GLN A 148 11.22 -0.93 -15.63
C GLN A 148 9.94 -0.44 -16.32
N GLU A 149 9.81 -0.61 -17.63
CA GLU A 149 8.63 -0.13 -18.37
C GLU A 149 7.36 -0.88 -17.98
N GLU A 150 7.44 -2.20 -17.82
CA GLU A 150 6.32 -3.06 -17.43
C GLU A 150 5.82 -2.68 -16.04
N MET A 151 6.72 -2.52 -15.07
CA MET A 151 6.36 -2.17 -13.69
C MET A 151 5.77 -0.77 -13.59
N LEU A 152 6.29 0.20 -14.34
CA LEU A 152 5.70 1.53 -14.39
C LEU A 152 4.30 1.55 -15.01
N ARG A 153 3.98 0.61 -15.91
CA ARG A 153 2.62 0.46 -16.46
C ARG A 153 1.66 -0.24 -15.49
N LEU A 154 2.19 -1.08 -14.60
CA LEU A 154 1.41 -1.71 -13.53
C LEU A 154 1.13 -0.73 -12.39
N ALA A 155 2.03 0.20 -12.11
CA ALA A 155 1.80 1.23 -11.10
C ALA A 155 0.51 2.01 -11.39
N THR A 156 -0.43 1.98 -10.44
CA THR A 156 -1.76 2.55 -10.63
C THR A 156 -2.13 3.47 -9.48
N PRO A 157 -2.74 4.63 -9.73
CA PRO A 157 -3.27 5.47 -8.66
C PRO A 157 -4.28 4.72 -7.77
N SER A 158 -4.18 4.98 -6.48
CA SER A 158 -5.04 4.50 -5.41
C SER A 158 -5.19 5.60 -4.37
N PHE A 159 -6.18 5.46 -3.51
CA PHE A 159 -6.39 6.35 -2.39
C PHE A 159 -6.62 5.52 -1.12
N LEU A 160 -5.72 5.68 -0.15
CA LEU A 160 -5.91 5.12 1.18
C LEU A 160 -6.98 5.94 1.90
N LEU A 161 -7.97 5.26 2.46
CA LEU A 161 -9.13 5.86 3.10
C LEU A 161 -9.01 5.72 4.62
N ILE A 162 -8.38 6.70 5.28
CA ILE A 162 -8.05 6.61 6.70
C ILE A 162 -9.21 7.15 7.54
N PRO A 163 -9.93 6.30 8.30
CA PRO A 163 -11.04 6.76 9.14
C PRO A 163 -10.59 7.86 10.10
N ASN A 164 -11.47 8.82 10.35
CA ASN A 164 -11.26 9.86 11.34
C ASN A 164 -12.54 10.10 12.15
N ASP A 165 -12.39 10.81 13.27
CA ASP A 165 -13.48 11.13 14.19
C ASP A 165 -14.18 12.47 13.85
N GLY A 166 -13.85 13.06 12.70
CA GLY A 166 -14.51 14.26 12.21
C GLY A 166 -15.93 13.94 11.75
N HIS A 167 -16.83 14.91 11.91
CA HIS A 167 -18.15 14.86 11.29
C HIS A 167 -18.33 16.01 10.30
N ASN A 168 -18.39 15.67 9.02
CA ASN A 168 -18.70 16.57 7.92
C ASN A 168 -19.65 15.90 6.92
N GLU A 169 -20.88 16.41 6.87
CA GLU A 169 -21.94 15.95 5.96
C GLU A 169 -21.59 16.16 4.47
N ASN A 170 -20.60 16.98 4.14
CA ASN A 170 -20.18 17.25 2.77
C ASN A 170 -18.95 16.44 2.33
N GLN A 171 -18.45 15.54 3.17
CA GLN A 171 -17.28 14.70 2.88
C GLN A 171 -17.65 13.23 2.69
N SER A 172 -16.72 12.48 2.09
CA SER A 172 -16.79 11.03 2.04
C SER A 172 -16.85 10.42 3.45
N HIS A 173 -17.53 9.28 3.59
CA HIS A 173 -17.72 8.62 4.88
C HIS A 173 -18.00 7.13 4.72
N PHE A 174 -17.65 6.37 5.74
CA PHE A 174 -18.07 4.99 5.98
C PHE A 174 -19.33 4.97 6.84
N VAL A 175 -20.18 3.97 6.57
CA VAL A 175 -21.43 3.66 7.27
C VAL A 175 -22.32 4.89 7.49
N GLY A 176 -23.40 4.75 8.24
CA GLY A 176 -24.34 5.84 8.47
C GLY A 176 -25.35 6.05 7.34
N MET A 177 -25.98 7.22 7.35
CA MET A 177 -27.04 7.52 6.39
C MET A 177 -26.42 7.79 5.00
N PRO A 178 -26.80 7.03 3.95
CA PRO A 178 -26.24 7.20 2.62
C PRO A 178 -26.51 8.60 2.07
N LYS A 179 -25.57 9.10 1.28
CA LYS A 179 -25.70 10.39 0.63
C LYS A 179 -26.07 10.22 -0.85
N GLY A 180 -27.21 10.75 -1.26
CA GLY A 180 -27.73 10.58 -2.62
C GLY A 180 -28.97 11.43 -2.90
N PRO A 181 -29.42 11.50 -4.18
CA PRO A 181 -30.49 12.38 -4.64
C PRO A 181 -31.77 12.26 -3.82
N LEU A 182 -32.49 13.38 -3.70
CA LEU A 182 -33.82 13.43 -3.08
C LEU A 182 -34.71 12.31 -3.64
N HIS A 183 -35.44 11.65 -2.75
CA HIS A 183 -36.35 10.54 -3.06
C HIS A 183 -35.67 9.26 -3.56
N THR A 184 -34.35 9.13 -3.44
CA THR A 184 -33.67 7.85 -3.67
C THR A 184 -33.85 6.97 -2.43
N SER A 185 -34.50 5.81 -2.59
CA SER A 185 -34.60 4.82 -1.52
C SER A 185 -33.29 4.05 -1.37
N VAL A 186 -32.97 3.61 -0.14
CA VAL A 186 -31.90 2.63 0.08
C VAL A 186 -32.22 1.38 -0.75
N PRO A 187 -31.25 0.83 -1.50
CA PRO A 187 -31.47 -0.39 -2.27
C PRO A 187 -31.86 -1.56 -1.38
N LYS A 188 -32.65 -2.47 -1.93
CA LYS A 188 -33.16 -3.64 -1.22
C LYS A 188 -32.80 -4.91 -1.98
N THR A 189 -32.69 -6.01 -1.25
CA THR A 189 -32.65 -7.37 -1.81
C THR A 189 -33.97 -7.71 -2.49
N ALA A 190 -34.01 -8.80 -3.26
CA ALA A 190 -35.21 -9.40 -3.82
C ALA A 190 -36.23 -9.79 -2.74
N GLY A 191 -35.76 -10.11 -1.54
CA GLY A 191 -36.59 -10.34 -0.34
C GLY A 191 -37.11 -9.06 0.33
N ASN A 192 -36.91 -7.89 -0.27
CA ASN A 192 -37.32 -6.57 0.23
C ASN A 192 -36.64 -6.15 1.55
N ALA A 193 -35.49 -6.74 1.89
CA ALA A 193 -34.65 -6.30 2.99
C ALA A 193 -33.73 -5.17 2.53
N ALA A 194 -33.60 -4.09 3.31
CA ALA A 194 -32.69 -2.99 2.98
C ALA A 194 -31.23 -3.45 3.05
N LEU A 195 -30.42 -3.02 2.09
CA LEU A 195 -28.97 -3.21 2.13
C LEU A 195 -28.34 -2.20 3.09
N LEU A 196 -27.31 -2.63 3.81
CA LEU A 196 -26.48 -1.76 4.64
C LEU A 196 -25.69 -0.82 3.73
N HIS A 197 -25.62 0.46 4.08
CA HIS A 197 -24.71 1.41 3.46
C HIS A 197 -23.28 1.24 4.02
N LEU A 198 -22.31 0.98 3.15
CA LEU A 198 -20.90 0.80 3.56
C LEU A 198 -20.10 2.09 3.45
N ALA A 199 -20.23 2.81 2.34
CA ALA A 199 -19.46 4.02 2.09
C ALA A 199 -20.13 4.92 1.07
N THR A 200 -19.95 6.23 1.21
CA THR A 200 -20.16 7.18 0.10
C THR A 200 -18.88 7.95 -0.14
N LEU A 201 -18.41 7.93 -1.38
CA LEU A 201 -17.25 8.68 -1.86
C LEU A 201 -17.72 9.96 -2.53
N HIS A 202 -17.28 11.11 -2.03
CA HIS A 202 -17.43 12.40 -2.70
C HIS A 202 -16.26 12.59 -3.65
N LEU A 203 -16.48 12.44 -4.96
CA LEU A 203 -15.39 12.38 -5.94
C LEU A 203 -14.63 13.70 -6.12
N SER A 204 -15.17 14.81 -5.64
CA SER A 204 -14.43 16.08 -5.53
C SER A 204 -13.28 16.05 -4.52
N GLY A 205 -13.26 15.08 -3.61
CA GLY A 205 -12.19 14.88 -2.63
C GLY A 205 -10.99 14.09 -3.14
N PHE A 206 -11.04 13.64 -4.40
CA PHE A 206 -10.02 12.79 -5.01
C PHE A 206 -9.31 13.54 -6.16
N GLU A 207 -8.07 13.17 -6.41
CA GLU A 207 -7.34 13.67 -7.59
C GLU A 207 -8.07 13.22 -8.86
N ARG A 208 -8.14 14.11 -9.87
CA ARG A 208 -8.85 13.80 -11.12
C ARG A 208 -8.02 12.85 -11.96
N LEU A 209 -8.43 11.58 -11.97
CA LEU A 209 -7.84 10.55 -12.81
C LEU A 209 -8.64 10.41 -14.12
N PRO A 210 -7.98 10.17 -15.28
CA PRO A 210 -8.66 9.97 -16.56
C PRO A 210 -9.70 8.84 -16.53
N GLU A 211 -9.39 7.74 -15.83
CA GLU A 211 -10.29 6.59 -15.71
C GLU A 211 -11.56 6.87 -14.89
N LEU A 212 -11.59 7.97 -14.13
CA LEU A 212 -12.75 8.40 -13.36
C LEU A 212 -13.60 9.46 -14.07
N ALA A 213 -13.29 9.80 -15.33
CA ALA A 213 -13.95 10.88 -16.07
C ALA A 213 -15.47 10.70 -16.22
N HIS A 214 -15.96 9.46 -16.19
CA HIS A 214 -17.38 9.11 -16.31
C HIS A 214 -18.07 8.90 -14.96
N LEU A 215 -17.34 9.04 -13.85
CA LEU A 215 -17.95 9.03 -12.53
C LEU A 215 -18.61 10.39 -12.25
N LYS A 216 -19.75 10.35 -11.58
CA LYS A 216 -20.51 11.53 -11.24
C LYS A 216 -19.97 12.15 -9.95
N ALA A 217 -20.79 12.83 -9.15
CA ALA A 217 -20.31 13.49 -7.95
C ALA A 217 -20.11 12.54 -6.77
N LEU A 218 -20.97 11.52 -6.66
CA LEU A 218 -21.01 10.59 -5.53
C LEU A 218 -21.00 9.14 -6.02
N LEU A 219 -20.24 8.30 -5.34
CA LEU A 219 -20.27 6.84 -5.50
C LEU A 219 -20.61 6.19 -4.16
N SER A 220 -21.75 5.49 -4.08
CA SER A 220 -22.24 4.88 -2.85
C SER A 220 -22.30 3.37 -2.96
N PHE A 221 -21.89 2.69 -1.88
CA PHE A 221 -21.72 1.24 -1.81
C PHE A 221 -22.66 0.65 -0.76
N TYR A 222 -23.30 -0.46 -1.11
CA TYR A 222 -24.29 -1.13 -0.27
C TYR A 222 -24.08 -2.65 -0.29
N ILE A 223 -24.34 -3.31 0.84
CA ILE A 223 -24.17 -4.77 0.99
C ILE A 223 -25.22 -5.37 1.93
N LYS A 224 -25.56 -6.65 1.76
CA LYS A 224 -26.27 -7.45 2.75
C LYS A 224 -25.26 -7.81 3.84
N ALA A 225 -25.39 -7.19 5.00
CA ALA A 225 -24.47 -7.39 6.14
C ALA A 225 -25.00 -8.34 7.22
N THR A 226 -26.15 -8.97 6.98
CA THR A 226 -26.78 -9.92 7.89
C THR A 226 -26.80 -11.31 7.27
N ASP A 227 -26.89 -12.35 8.10
CA ASP A 227 -27.06 -13.74 7.66
C ASP A 227 -25.89 -14.19 6.75
N THR A 228 -24.67 -13.80 7.11
CA THR A 228 -23.42 -14.20 6.45
C THR A 228 -22.98 -15.62 6.83
N GLU A 229 -23.57 -16.19 7.89
CA GLU A 229 -23.40 -17.60 8.28
C GLU A 229 -23.82 -18.58 7.18
N ASN A 230 -24.74 -18.16 6.30
CA ASN A 230 -25.22 -18.95 5.16
C ASN A 230 -24.50 -18.61 3.84
N GLY A 231 -23.37 -17.90 3.92
CA GLY A 231 -22.53 -17.53 2.79
C GLY A 231 -22.33 -16.02 2.63
N TRP A 232 -21.23 -15.66 1.98
CA TRP A 232 -20.88 -14.27 1.75
C TRP A 232 -21.82 -13.60 0.73
N PRO A 233 -22.03 -12.27 0.83
CA PRO A 233 -22.91 -11.51 -0.05
C PRO A 233 -22.29 -11.26 -1.43
N GLU A 234 -21.97 -12.32 -2.16
CA GLU A 234 -21.25 -12.28 -3.45
C GLU A 234 -22.18 -12.38 -4.67
N THR A 235 -23.49 -12.54 -4.44
CA THR A 235 -24.48 -12.61 -5.52
C THR A 235 -24.99 -11.23 -5.94
N PRO A 236 -25.39 -11.00 -7.20
CA PRO A 236 -25.82 -9.69 -7.65
C PRO A 236 -26.98 -9.06 -6.87
N ASP A 237 -27.75 -9.82 -6.08
CA ASP A 237 -28.84 -9.29 -5.25
C ASP A 237 -28.39 -8.80 -3.86
N THR A 238 -27.18 -9.16 -3.43
CA THR A 238 -26.69 -8.91 -2.08
C THR A 238 -25.79 -7.68 -1.96
N TYR A 239 -25.59 -6.92 -3.04
CA TYR A 239 -24.83 -5.66 -3.02
C TYR A 239 -25.28 -4.71 -4.13
N ARG A 240 -25.05 -3.41 -3.97
CA ARG A 240 -25.27 -2.41 -5.03
C ARG A 240 -24.19 -1.33 -4.97
N VAL A 241 -23.84 -0.80 -6.13
CA VAL A 241 -22.99 0.39 -6.27
C VAL A 241 -23.76 1.42 -7.10
N LEU A 242 -23.91 2.63 -6.58
CA LEU A 242 -24.72 3.68 -7.20
C LEU A 242 -23.90 4.93 -7.45
N ASN A 243 -23.96 5.44 -8.69
CA ASN A 243 -23.22 6.59 -9.19
C ASN A 243 -24.19 7.78 -9.39
N TYR A 244 -24.09 8.83 -8.55
CA TYR A 244 -25.05 9.93 -8.47
C TYR A 244 -24.50 11.31 -8.85
N GLU A 245 -25.34 12.16 -9.42
CA GLU A 245 -25.05 13.56 -9.76
C GLU A 245 -24.90 14.48 -8.53
N LYS A 246 -24.27 15.65 -8.72
CA LYS A 246 -24.07 16.68 -7.68
C LYS A 246 -25.41 17.35 -7.30
N GLY A 247 -25.59 17.71 -6.03
CA GLY A 247 -26.69 18.58 -5.57
C GLY A 247 -27.88 17.88 -4.93
N ALA A 248 -27.71 16.59 -4.63
CA ALA A 248 -28.63 15.81 -3.84
C ALA A 248 -28.74 16.27 -2.37
N THR A 249 -29.90 16.77 -1.95
CA THR A 249 -30.19 16.99 -0.51
C THR A 249 -30.49 15.65 0.17
N LEU A 250 -29.83 15.43 1.31
CA LEU A 250 -29.60 14.14 1.97
C LEU A 250 -30.75 13.76 2.91
N VAL A 251 -31.78 13.07 2.41
CA VAL A 251 -32.73 12.40 3.31
C VAL A 251 -33.14 11.07 2.71
N ALA A 252 -32.68 9.97 3.32
CA ALA A 252 -33.32 8.67 3.14
C ALA A 252 -34.69 8.74 3.81
N ASN A 253 -35.76 8.36 3.11
CA ASN A 253 -37.12 8.25 3.68
C ASN A 253 -37.27 7.06 4.65
N ASP A 254 -36.18 6.36 4.98
CA ASP A 254 -36.20 5.21 5.88
C ASP A 254 -35.74 5.63 7.27
N ALA A 255 -36.60 5.44 8.27
CA ALA A 255 -36.31 5.69 9.68
C ALA A 255 -35.42 4.59 10.28
N GLY A 256 -34.41 4.15 9.53
CA GLY A 256 -33.48 3.10 9.95
C GLY A 256 -32.58 3.57 11.08
N ASN A 257 -32.23 2.65 11.98
CA ASN A 257 -31.11 2.87 12.91
C ASN A 257 -29.81 2.72 12.13
N TYR A 258 -29.28 3.83 11.63
CA TYR A 258 -27.96 3.87 11.03
C TYR A 258 -26.89 4.00 12.12
N GLU A 259 -25.74 3.37 11.89
CA GLU A 259 -24.53 3.64 12.69
C GLU A 259 -24.13 5.12 12.57
N SER A 260 -23.36 5.61 13.53
CA SER A 260 -22.74 6.94 13.40
C SER A 260 -21.77 6.92 12.22
N ALA A 261 -21.98 7.83 11.26
CA ALA A 261 -21.10 8.00 10.12
C ALA A 261 -19.65 8.27 10.58
N SER A 262 -18.69 7.60 9.94
CA SER A 262 -17.27 7.85 10.13
C SER A 262 -16.70 8.51 8.88
N ASN A 263 -16.34 9.79 8.94
CA ASN A 263 -15.59 10.41 7.83
C ASN A 263 -14.18 9.79 7.72
N PHE A 264 -13.50 10.06 6.60
CA PHE A 264 -12.13 9.60 6.39
C PHE A 264 -11.31 10.61 5.61
N ASN A 265 -10.00 10.60 5.86
CA ASN A 265 -9.00 11.30 5.07
C ASN A 265 -8.61 10.46 3.86
N CYS A 266 -8.35 11.10 2.73
CA CYS A 266 -7.87 10.44 1.53
C CYS A 266 -6.38 10.74 1.35
N ILE A 267 -5.55 9.71 1.27
CA ILE A 267 -4.11 9.84 1.00
C ILE A 267 -3.86 9.22 -0.38
N PRO A 268 -3.39 9.99 -1.38
CA PRO A 268 -3.07 9.45 -2.69
C PRO A 268 -1.86 8.52 -2.58
N PHE A 269 -1.94 7.39 -3.26
CA PHE A 269 -0.93 6.35 -3.25
C PHE A 269 -0.82 5.72 -4.63
N LEU A 270 0.36 5.70 -5.22
CA LEU A 270 0.64 5.00 -6.46
C LEU A 270 0.95 3.55 -6.07
N ASP A 271 -0.02 2.68 -6.31
CA ASP A 271 -0.05 1.31 -5.83
C ASP A 271 0.62 0.34 -6.81
N LEU A 272 1.21 -0.71 -6.25
CA LEU A 272 1.85 -1.81 -6.99
C LEU A 272 1.10 -3.11 -6.69
N PRO A 273 0.97 -4.02 -7.66
CA PRO A 273 0.31 -5.30 -7.43
C PRO A 273 1.09 -6.15 -6.43
N ARG A 274 0.42 -7.00 -5.66
CA ARG A 274 1.15 -8.02 -4.88
C ARG A 274 1.71 -9.11 -5.81
N TYR A 275 2.69 -9.86 -5.29
CA TYR A 275 3.38 -10.92 -6.04
C TYR A 275 2.43 -11.94 -6.69
N ASP A 276 1.29 -12.23 -6.06
CA ASP A 276 0.29 -13.21 -6.49
C ASP A 276 -0.81 -12.62 -7.38
N HIS A 277 -0.80 -11.30 -7.63
CA HIS A 277 -1.83 -10.66 -8.44
C HIS A 277 -1.72 -11.09 -9.92
N SER A 278 -2.85 -11.39 -10.56
CA SER A 278 -2.86 -11.94 -11.93
C SER A 278 -2.12 -11.08 -12.95
N VAL A 279 -2.16 -9.75 -12.84
CA VAL A 279 -1.42 -8.84 -13.74
C VAL A 279 0.10 -9.00 -13.67
N LEU A 280 0.64 -9.32 -12.48
CA LEU A 280 2.07 -9.49 -12.29
C LEU A 280 2.49 -10.89 -12.75
N GLN A 281 1.69 -11.89 -12.42
CA GLN A 281 1.90 -13.27 -12.85
C GLN A 281 1.97 -13.40 -14.39
N LEU A 282 1.22 -12.59 -15.13
CA LEU A 282 1.29 -12.54 -16.60
C LEU A 282 2.63 -12.05 -17.15
N LEU A 283 3.46 -11.38 -16.35
CA LEU A 283 4.81 -10.97 -16.76
C LEU A 283 5.81 -12.12 -16.76
N ASN A 284 5.47 -13.28 -16.17
CA ASN A 284 6.32 -14.46 -16.07
C ASN A 284 7.74 -14.10 -15.60
N LEU A 285 7.83 -13.42 -14.46
CA LEU A 285 9.12 -13.09 -13.85
C LEU A 285 9.88 -14.39 -13.51
N SER A 286 11.20 -14.39 -13.70
CA SER A 286 12.03 -15.47 -13.14
C SER A 286 12.12 -15.36 -11.62
N ASP A 287 12.55 -16.42 -10.93
CA ASP A 287 12.73 -16.43 -9.47
C ASP A 287 13.55 -15.22 -8.98
N ASP A 288 14.70 -14.94 -9.61
CA ASP A 288 15.54 -13.76 -9.32
C ASP A 288 14.78 -12.42 -9.50
N GLU A 289 13.94 -12.32 -10.54
CA GLU A 289 13.16 -11.10 -10.82
C GLU A 289 12.00 -10.95 -9.83
N GLN A 290 11.46 -12.05 -9.32
CA GLN A 290 10.44 -12.06 -8.29
C GLN A 290 11.02 -11.61 -6.94
N GLU A 291 12.20 -12.10 -6.55
CA GLU A 291 12.90 -11.63 -5.34
C GLU A 291 13.21 -10.13 -5.43
N GLN A 292 13.66 -9.65 -6.59
CA GLN A 292 13.88 -8.24 -6.87
C GLN A 292 12.58 -7.43 -6.79
N TYR A 293 11.48 -7.97 -7.32
CA TYR A 293 10.17 -7.33 -7.24
C TYR A 293 9.69 -7.19 -5.78
N ASP A 294 9.81 -8.24 -4.98
CA ASP A 294 9.40 -8.22 -3.58
C ASP A 294 10.22 -7.18 -2.78
N ALA A 295 11.53 -7.11 -3.05
CA ALA A 295 12.41 -6.09 -2.47
C ALA A 295 12.01 -4.67 -2.91
N LEU A 296 11.67 -4.49 -4.19
CA LEU A 296 11.19 -3.23 -4.74
C LEU A 296 9.87 -2.79 -4.09
N GLU A 297 8.86 -3.66 -4.08
CA GLU A 297 7.53 -3.37 -3.56
C GLU A 297 7.60 -2.98 -2.08
N SER A 298 8.33 -3.78 -1.29
CA SER A 298 8.56 -3.51 0.14
C SER A 298 9.27 -2.19 0.36
N THR A 299 10.39 -1.94 -0.36
CA THR A 299 11.17 -0.70 -0.20
C THR A 299 10.32 0.51 -0.55
N TYR A 300 9.63 0.44 -1.69
CA TYR A 300 8.79 1.52 -2.18
C TYR A 300 7.67 1.86 -1.17
N LYS A 301 6.93 0.84 -0.68
CA LYS A 301 5.87 1.02 0.31
C LYS A 301 6.39 1.63 1.60
N ASN A 302 7.53 1.14 2.11
CA ASN A 302 8.14 1.64 3.34
C ASN A 302 8.55 3.10 3.21
N VAL A 303 9.13 3.50 2.07
CA VAL A 303 9.58 4.88 1.86
C VAL A 303 8.39 5.84 1.68
N VAL A 304 7.39 5.45 0.87
CA VAL A 304 6.24 6.33 0.58
C VAL A 304 5.34 6.52 1.80
N LEU A 305 5.22 5.49 2.65
CA LEU A 305 4.28 5.45 3.76
C LEU A 305 4.92 5.61 5.14
N GLN A 306 6.22 5.95 5.21
CA GLN A 306 6.97 6.08 6.46
C GLN A 306 6.32 6.98 7.53
N ASP A 307 5.58 8.00 7.10
CA ASP A 307 4.94 8.99 8.00
C ASP A 307 3.47 8.64 8.31
N VAL A 308 2.99 7.47 7.89
CA VAL A 308 1.61 7.03 8.08
C VAL A 308 1.63 5.72 8.87
N GLU A 309 1.23 5.77 10.14
CA GLU A 309 0.94 4.56 10.90
C GLU A 309 -0.25 3.86 10.24
N LEU A 310 0.03 2.75 9.55
CA LEU A 310 -0.98 2.01 8.80
C LEU A 310 -1.07 0.58 9.30
N PRO A 311 -2.31 0.07 9.48
CA PRO A 311 -2.51 -1.36 9.66
C PRO A 311 -2.08 -2.13 8.40
N GLU A 312 -1.86 -3.44 8.56
CA GLU A 312 -1.49 -4.35 7.46
C GLU A 312 -2.54 -4.32 6.35
N GLU A 313 -3.83 -4.39 6.72
CA GLU A 313 -4.95 -4.22 5.81
C GLU A 313 -5.57 -2.83 5.91
N ARG A 314 -6.00 -2.30 4.76
CA ARG A 314 -6.37 -0.89 4.63
C ARG A 314 -7.71 -0.73 3.95
N ASN A 315 -8.42 0.35 4.26
CA ASN A 315 -9.52 0.76 3.41
C ASN A 315 -8.95 1.51 2.20
N LYS A 316 -9.39 1.16 0.99
CA LYS A 316 -8.86 1.73 -0.26
C LYS A 316 -9.95 2.06 -1.25
N PHE A 317 -9.73 3.12 -2.03
CA PHE A 317 -10.44 3.41 -3.27
C PHE A 317 -9.45 3.28 -4.44
N LEU A 318 -9.74 2.40 -5.41
CA LEU A 318 -8.84 2.03 -6.50
C LEU A 318 -7.52 1.41 -6.00
N GLY A 319 -6.57 1.17 -6.90
CA GLY A 319 -5.35 0.45 -6.58
C GLY A 319 -5.45 -1.06 -6.80
N TYR A 320 -4.61 -1.78 -6.07
CA TYR A 320 -4.62 -3.23 -5.99
C TYR A 320 -5.19 -3.68 -4.64
N PRO A 321 -5.98 -4.77 -4.62
CA PRO A 321 -6.47 -5.35 -3.38
C PRO A 321 -5.31 -5.77 -2.45
N ASP A 322 -5.41 -5.46 -1.16
CA ASP A 322 -4.61 -6.14 -0.14
C ASP A 322 -5.31 -7.45 0.20
N ASN A 323 -5.06 -8.49 -0.61
CA ASN A 323 -5.71 -9.78 -0.44
C ASN A 323 -5.28 -10.49 0.86
N VAL A 324 -6.21 -11.14 1.54
CA VAL A 324 -5.94 -11.97 2.72
C VAL A 324 -5.55 -13.38 2.31
N GLN A 325 -6.23 -13.90 1.28
CA GLN A 325 -6.04 -15.24 0.75
C GLN A 325 -5.36 -15.16 -0.63
N GLY A 326 -6.03 -15.61 -1.69
CA GLY A 326 -5.51 -15.55 -3.06
C GLY A 326 -5.83 -14.24 -3.78
N CYS A 327 -5.49 -14.18 -5.06
CA CYS A 327 -5.76 -13.01 -5.90
C CYS A 327 -7.26 -12.69 -5.99
N VAL A 328 -7.68 -11.56 -5.40
CA VAL A 328 -9.08 -11.08 -5.43
C VAL A 328 -9.60 -10.87 -6.86
N ALA A 329 -8.75 -10.42 -7.79
CA ALA A 329 -9.14 -10.25 -9.20
C ALA A 329 -9.47 -11.60 -9.88
N TYR A 330 -8.74 -12.65 -9.52
CA TYR A 330 -9.03 -14.02 -9.97
C TYR A 330 -10.36 -14.52 -9.37
N GLU A 331 -10.60 -14.29 -8.08
CA GLU A 331 -11.85 -14.69 -7.43
C GLU A 331 -13.06 -13.96 -8.00
N ALA A 332 -12.95 -12.65 -8.24
CA ALA A 332 -13.99 -11.89 -8.91
C ALA A 332 -14.31 -12.49 -10.29
N GLU A 333 -13.30 -12.87 -11.07
CA GLU A 333 -13.49 -13.50 -12.36
C GLU A 333 -14.19 -14.87 -12.25
N ARG A 334 -13.76 -15.67 -11.29
CA ARG A 334 -14.30 -17.00 -11.03
C ARG A 334 -15.77 -16.92 -10.63
N ILE A 335 -16.11 -16.08 -9.65
CA ILE A 335 -17.49 -15.90 -9.15
C ILE A 335 -18.39 -15.36 -10.26
N LYS A 336 -17.96 -14.30 -10.95
CA LYS A 336 -18.77 -13.63 -11.99
C LYS A 336 -19.18 -14.58 -13.12
N ASN A 337 -18.30 -15.51 -13.48
CA ASN A 337 -18.51 -16.45 -14.58
C ASN A 337 -18.92 -17.86 -14.10
N ASN A 338 -19.17 -18.04 -12.80
CA ASN A 338 -19.48 -19.34 -12.20
C ASN A 338 -18.49 -20.45 -12.59
N ARG A 339 -17.18 -20.14 -12.52
CA ARG A 339 -16.10 -21.08 -12.83
C ARG A 339 -15.68 -21.87 -11.58
N GLU A 340 -15.19 -23.09 -11.80
CA GLU A 340 -14.53 -23.87 -10.75
C GLU A 340 -13.13 -23.30 -10.43
N TYR A 341 -12.61 -23.63 -9.25
CA TYR A 341 -11.23 -23.33 -8.91
C TYR A 341 -10.29 -24.10 -9.83
N SER A 342 -9.30 -23.40 -10.38
CA SER A 342 -8.26 -23.98 -11.23
C SER A 342 -6.92 -23.33 -10.96
N ASP A 343 -5.84 -24.11 -11.05
CA ASP A 343 -4.47 -23.61 -10.88
C ASP A 343 -4.01 -22.66 -12.00
N GLY A 344 -4.77 -22.57 -13.10
CA GLY A 344 -4.47 -21.67 -14.21
C GLY A 344 -4.93 -20.23 -13.96
N ILE A 345 -4.08 -19.25 -14.30
CA ILE A 345 -4.44 -17.83 -14.29
C ILE A 345 -5.38 -17.55 -15.46
N TYR A 346 -6.58 -17.04 -15.14
CA TYR A 346 -7.45 -16.49 -16.18
C TYR A 346 -6.87 -15.16 -16.63
N ILE A 347 -6.44 -15.04 -17.89
CA ILE A 347 -5.96 -13.78 -18.48
C ILE A 347 -6.98 -12.65 -18.25
N ASP A 348 -8.28 -13.00 -18.29
CA ASP A 348 -9.39 -12.09 -18.01
C ASP A 348 -9.34 -11.47 -16.60
N ALA A 349 -8.74 -12.15 -15.61
CA ALA A 349 -8.59 -11.65 -14.24
C ALA A 349 -7.79 -10.33 -14.21
N ALA A 350 -6.85 -10.14 -15.14
CA ALA A 350 -6.04 -8.94 -15.25
C ALA A 350 -6.85 -7.67 -15.58
N ASP A 351 -8.08 -7.81 -16.07
CA ASP A 351 -8.97 -6.71 -16.42
C ASP A 351 -9.90 -6.26 -15.30
N TRP A 352 -9.81 -6.86 -14.12
CA TRP A 352 -10.50 -6.36 -12.94
C TRP A 352 -9.72 -5.22 -12.28
N ARG A 353 -10.48 -4.31 -11.67
CA ARG A 353 -10.00 -3.17 -10.90
C ARG A 353 -10.76 -3.13 -9.59
N LEU A 354 -10.03 -2.83 -8.51
CA LEU A 354 -10.63 -2.49 -7.24
C LEU A 354 -11.37 -1.16 -7.36
N ILE A 355 -12.56 -1.05 -6.79
CA ILE A 355 -13.27 0.23 -6.62
C ILE A 355 -13.62 0.53 -5.16
N LEU A 356 -13.55 -0.43 -4.25
CA LEU A 356 -13.58 -0.19 -2.81
C LEU A 356 -13.06 -1.43 -2.08
N GLN A 357 -12.20 -1.22 -1.09
CA GLN A 357 -11.81 -2.23 -0.09
C GLN A 357 -12.20 -1.72 1.29
N ILE A 358 -12.86 -2.57 2.08
CA ILE A 358 -13.20 -2.31 3.49
C ILE A 358 -12.67 -3.48 4.33
N SER A 359 -11.75 -3.19 5.24
CA SER A 359 -11.15 -4.17 6.15
C SER A 359 -11.51 -3.88 7.61
N PRO A 360 -11.90 -4.91 8.40
CA PRO A 360 -12.17 -4.77 9.83
C PRO A 360 -10.93 -4.37 10.64
N TYR A 361 -9.72 -4.68 10.13
CA TYR A 361 -8.46 -4.35 10.79
C TYR A 361 -8.02 -2.90 10.58
N CYS A 362 -8.65 -2.19 9.64
CA CYS A 362 -8.47 -0.74 9.50
C CYS A 362 -9.32 0.04 10.51
N LYS A 363 -10.57 -0.39 10.71
CA LYS A 363 -11.47 0.08 11.78
C LYS A 363 -12.61 -0.91 11.96
N TRP A 364 -12.86 -1.31 13.20
CA TRP A 364 -14.01 -2.14 13.54
C TRP A 364 -15.30 -1.30 13.57
N PHE A 365 -16.09 -1.39 12.50
CA PHE A 365 -17.46 -0.88 12.45
C PHE A 365 -18.42 -1.89 13.09
N SER A 366 -19.53 -1.45 13.70
CA SER A 366 -20.39 -2.38 14.46
C SER A 366 -21.06 -3.44 13.60
N PHE A 367 -21.24 -3.20 12.29
CA PHE A 367 -21.78 -4.22 11.40
C PHE A 367 -20.88 -5.46 11.31
N PHE A 368 -19.58 -5.35 11.60
CA PHE A 368 -18.67 -6.50 11.64
C PHE A 368 -19.01 -7.48 12.76
N ASP A 369 -19.69 -7.05 13.82
CA ASP A 369 -20.17 -7.95 14.88
C ASP A 369 -21.14 -9.02 14.32
N GLY A 370 -21.88 -8.68 13.26
CA GLY A 370 -22.78 -9.60 12.56
C GLY A 370 -22.21 -10.15 11.25
N PHE A 371 -21.32 -9.40 10.58
CA PHE A 371 -20.73 -9.81 9.31
C PHE A 371 -19.64 -10.86 9.50
N GLY A 372 -18.82 -10.73 10.55
CA GLY A 372 -17.62 -11.53 10.80
C GLY A 372 -16.33 -10.85 10.35
N ASP A 373 -15.21 -11.51 10.60
CA ASP A 373 -13.86 -11.01 10.35
C ASP A 373 -13.42 -11.25 8.89
N GLY A 374 -14.03 -10.51 7.97
CA GLY A 374 -13.78 -10.64 6.53
C GLY A 374 -13.61 -9.30 5.83
N THR A 375 -12.58 -9.18 5.00
CA THR A 375 -12.32 -8.01 4.17
C THR A 375 -13.15 -8.06 2.89
N ILE A 376 -13.81 -6.94 2.61
CA ILE A 376 -14.79 -6.80 1.53
C ILE A 376 -14.16 -6.04 0.38
N TYR A 377 -14.16 -6.63 -0.81
CA TYR A 377 -13.63 -6.03 -2.03
C TYR A 377 -14.74 -5.87 -3.07
N PHE A 378 -14.94 -4.63 -3.54
CA PHE A 378 -15.76 -4.35 -4.72
C PHE A 378 -14.85 -4.24 -5.93
N MET A 379 -15.05 -5.14 -6.88
CA MET A 379 -14.27 -5.25 -8.11
C MET A 379 -15.14 -4.90 -9.32
N ILE A 380 -14.55 -4.25 -10.33
CA ILE A 380 -15.20 -3.91 -11.60
C ILE A 380 -14.26 -4.20 -12.76
N ARG A 381 -14.78 -4.51 -13.95
CA ARG A 381 -13.94 -4.59 -15.16
C ARG A 381 -13.52 -3.18 -15.61
N LYS A 382 -12.28 -3.02 -16.10
CA LYS A 382 -11.76 -1.75 -16.62
C LYS A 382 -12.69 -1.08 -17.63
N LYS A 383 -13.25 -1.86 -18.57
CA LYS A 383 -14.17 -1.36 -19.61
C LYS A 383 -15.46 -0.78 -19.03
N ASP A 384 -15.97 -1.36 -17.96
CA ASP A 384 -17.22 -0.96 -17.32
C ASP A 384 -17.00 0.30 -16.47
N LEU A 385 -15.88 0.36 -15.76
CA LEU A 385 -15.43 1.59 -15.07
C LEU A 385 -15.28 2.76 -16.06
N ALA A 386 -14.64 2.51 -17.19
CA ALA A 386 -14.39 3.52 -18.21
C ALA A 386 -15.67 4.13 -18.83
N VAL A 387 -16.83 3.48 -18.70
CA VAL A 387 -18.12 4.02 -19.16
C VAL A 387 -19.09 4.31 -18.00
N GLY A 388 -18.64 4.15 -16.75
CA GLY A 388 -19.47 4.35 -15.56
C GLY A 388 -20.58 3.32 -15.36
N ASN A 389 -20.43 2.09 -15.88
CA ASN A 389 -21.39 1.00 -15.75
C ASN A 389 -21.14 0.17 -14.48
N PHE A 390 -21.89 0.45 -13.42
CA PHE A 390 -21.74 -0.22 -12.13
C PHE A 390 -22.62 -1.46 -11.94
N ASP A 391 -23.42 -1.83 -12.95
CA ASP A 391 -24.27 -3.04 -12.89
C ASP A 391 -23.45 -4.33 -12.96
N ALA A 392 -22.22 -4.24 -13.47
CA ALA A 392 -21.32 -5.38 -13.65
C ALA A 392 -20.33 -5.62 -12.51
N VAL A 393 -20.41 -4.83 -11.42
CA VAL A 393 -19.56 -4.99 -10.23
C VAL A 393 -19.68 -6.41 -9.65
N GLN A 394 -18.60 -6.89 -9.06
CA GLN A 394 -18.53 -8.13 -8.31
C GLN A 394 -17.98 -7.87 -6.92
N VAL A 395 -18.63 -8.43 -5.89
CA VAL A 395 -18.10 -8.44 -4.52
C VAL A 395 -17.34 -9.74 -4.29
N VAL A 396 -16.19 -9.63 -3.64
CA VAL A 396 -15.38 -10.74 -3.12
C VAL A 396 -15.21 -10.50 -1.62
N VAL A 397 -15.32 -11.54 -0.81
CA VAL A 397 -15.00 -11.46 0.62
C VAL A 397 -13.94 -12.50 0.95
N GLN A 398 -12.86 -12.08 1.60
CA GLN A 398 -11.82 -12.97 2.10
C GLN A 398 -11.69 -12.82 3.61
N ASN A 399 -11.51 -13.93 4.32
CA ASN A 399 -11.32 -13.97 5.76
C ASN A 399 -10.05 -14.74 6.12
N THR A 400 -9.57 -14.51 7.34
CA THR A 400 -8.40 -15.20 7.92
C THR A 400 -8.72 -16.60 8.43
#